data_AF-A0A7X5N0U8-F1
#
_entry.id   AF-A0A7X5N0U8-F1
#
_cell.length_a   1.000
_cell.length_b   1.000
_cell.length_c   1.000
_cell.angle_alpha   90.00
_cell.angle_beta   90.00
_cell.angle_gamma   90.00
#
_symmetry.space_group_name_H-M   'P 1'
#
loop_
_entity.id
_entity.type
_entity.pdbx_description
1 polymer ?
#
loop_
_entity_poly.entity_id
_entity_poly.type
_entity_poly.pdbx_seq_one_letter_code
_entity_poly.pdbx_strand_id
1 'polypeptide(L)'
;YGHSTGLSPLSVVVAAVFWTWIWGPVGLVLSMPLTLCLVVLGRHVPALEFVDILLGDQPALTPVESFYQRMLAADPEEALEQAETLLTDRSLTGYYDEVALGGLKLAAEDARRGAIDHDGAKRIVGSMLTVIDELEEHDDEVTSVAPARSLHPMPQQRGTADDAATTADPLPDAPDDWRDSRAIVCIAGRGVLDDAVTAMLAQLLGRRGFGVRRVPHSAAGRDATERLDLTGARLICLSYLEIGGTPSHLRYLIRRLRREAPDAAILV
;
A
#
# COMPACT_ATOMS: atom_id res chain seq x y z
N TYR A 1 -24.40 -1.60 27.91
CA TYR A 1 -23.82 -0.54 28.77
C TYR A 1 -22.45 -1.01 29.21
N GLY A 2 -21.38 -0.40 28.67
CA GLY A 2 -20.00 -0.82 28.96
C GLY A 2 -18.99 -0.65 27.81
N HIS A 3 -19.38 -0.11 26.64
CA HIS A 3 -18.44 0.54 25.73
C HIS A 3 -18.30 1.99 26.17
N SER A 4 -17.14 2.37 26.74
CA SER A 4 -16.55 3.72 26.65
C SER A 4 -15.48 3.90 27.73
N THR A 5 -14.29 3.40 27.47
CA THR A 5 -12.99 4.02 27.78
C THR A 5 -11.96 3.01 27.30
N GLY A 6 -11.29 3.30 26.18
CA GLY A 6 -10.20 2.48 25.63
C GLY A 6 -8.97 2.53 26.53
N LEU A 7 -9.11 2.00 27.75
CA LEU A 7 -8.08 1.89 28.75
C LEU A 7 -7.98 0.41 29.10
N SER A 8 -6.83 -0.19 28.80
CA SER A 8 -6.52 -1.57 29.13
C SER A 8 -6.77 -1.83 30.63
N PRO A 9 -7.47 -2.93 31.00
CA PRO A 9 -7.69 -3.31 32.41
C PRO A 9 -6.41 -3.36 33.23
N LEU A 10 -5.28 -3.64 32.58
CA LEU A 10 -3.95 -3.70 33.20
C LEU A 10 -3.47 -2.31 33.62
N SER A 11 -3.73 -1.27 32.84
CA SER A 11 -3.39 0.12 33.17
C SER A 11 -4.15 0.60 34.42
N VAL A 12 -5.40 0.16 34.58
CA VAL A 12 -6.22 0.46 35.76
C VAL A 12 -5.63 -0.21 37.01
N VAL A 13 -5.17 -1.45 36.89
CA VAL A 13 -4.56 -2.20 38.00
C VAL A 13 -3.22 -1.59 38.40
N VAL A 14 -2.35 -1.23 37.44
CA VAL A 14 -1.04 -0.61 37.71
C VAL A 14 -1.21 0.76 38.37
N ALA A 15 -2.15 1.58 37.90
CA ALA A 15 -2.46 2.86 38.53
C ALA A 15 -2.98 2.69 39.96
N ALA A 16 -3.87 1.71 40.19
CA ALA A 16 -4.39 1.42 41.53
C ALA A 16 -3.27 0.97 42.48
N VAL A 17 -2.36 0.10 42.04
CA VAL A 17 -1.23 -0.37 42.85
C VAL A 17 -0.24 0.76 43.15
N PHE A 18 0.10 1.57 42.15
CA PHE A 18 1.03 2.70 42.30
C PHE A 18 0.52 3.74 43.30
N TRP A 19 -0.75 4.16 43.18
CA TRP A 19 -1.33 5.16 44.08
C TRP A 19 -1.61 4.61 45.49
N THR A 20 -1.94 3.33 45.60
CA THR A 20 -2.07 2.64 46.90
C THR A 20 -0.71 2.54 47.60
N TRP A 21 0.37 2.36 46.85
CA TRP A 21 1.73 2.24 47.40
C TRP A 21 2.29 3.57 47.91
N ILE A 22 1.97 4.69 47.26
CA ILE A 22 2.50 6.01 47.66
C ILE A 22 1.73 6.63 48.85
N TRP A 23 0.39 6.50 48.91
CA TRP A 23 -0.43 7.22 49.91
C TRP A 23 -1.34 6.32 50.78
N GLY A 24 -1.23 5.00 50.65
CA GLY A 24 -2.10 4.07 51.38
C GLY A 24 -3.59 4.15 50.95
N PRO A 25 -4.56 3.85 51.83
CA PRO A 25 -5.99 3.81 51.49
C PRO A 25 -6.57 5.15 51.01
N VAL A 26 -5.95 6.27 51.40
CA VAL A 26 -6.38 7.63 51.02
C VAL A 26 -6.10 7.89 49.53
N GLY A 27 -5.06 7.27 48.96
CA GLY A 27 -4.76 7.33 47.53
C GLY A 27 -5.86 6.72 46.66
N LEU A 28 -6.64 5.79 47.20
CA LEU A 28 -7.73 5.11 46.47
C LEU A 28 -8.91 6.05 46.18
N VAL A 29 -9.16 7.03 47.05
CA VAL A 29 -10.26 8.01 46.91
C VAL A 29 -9.90 9.12 45.91
N LEU A 30 -8.62 9.48 45.81
CA LEU A 30 -8.11 10.51 44.88
C LEU A 30 -7.67 9.93 43.51
N SER A 31 -7.65 8.60 43.36
CA SER A 31 -7.15 7.90 42.18
C SER A 31 -7.92 8.25 40.91
N MET A 32 -9.25 8.26 40.95
CA MET A 32 -10.11 8.54 39.78
C MET A 32 -9.90 9.93 39.15
N PRO A 33 -9.90 11.05 39.91
CA PRO A 33 -9.68 12.36 39.32
C PRO A 33 -8.21 12.61 38.91
N LEU A 34 -7.24 12.03 39.63
CA LEU A 34 -5.82 12.26 39.37
C LEU A 34 -5.32 11.42 38.18
N THR A 35 -5.81 10.18 38.02
CA THR A 35 -5.59 9.39 36.81
C THR A 35 -6.18 10.05 35.57
N LEU A 36 -7.36 10.67 35.67
CA LEU A 36 -7.94 11.44 34.57
C LEU A 36 -7.05 12.63 34.19
N CYS A 37 -6.56 13.41 35.17
CA CYS A 37 -5.64 14.53 34.91
C CYS A 37 -4.31 14.07 34.30
N LEU A 38 -3.78 12.94 34.76
CA LEU A 38 -2.51 12.38 34.26
C LEU A 38 -2.65 11.85 32.82
N VAL A 39 -3.78 11.21 32.50
CA VAL A 39 -4.13 10.75 31.14
C VAL A 39 -4.31 11.93 30.19
N VAL A 40 -4.97 12.99 30.63
CA VAL A 40 -5.16 14.22 29.83
C VAL A 40 -3.84 14.95 29.61
N LEU A 41 -2.92 14.93 30.58
CA LEU A 41 -1.58 15.50 30.44
C LEU A 41 -0.66 14.66 29.54
N GLY A 42 -0.81 13.33 29.55
CA GLY A 42 -0.09 12.41 28.67
C GLY A 42 -0.40 12.64 27.18
N ARG A 43 -1.64 13.02 26.84
CA ARG A 43 -2.03 13.39 25.47
C ARG A 43 -1.36 14.67 24.94
N HIS A 44 -0.67 15.44 25.78
CA HIS A 44 0.06 16.65 25.39
C HIS A 44 1.58 16.45 25.25
N VAL A 45 2.11 15.23 25.51
CA VAL A 45 3.54 14.94 25.45
C VAL A 45 3.84 13.95 24.31
N PRO A 46 4.41 14.41 23.18
CA PRO A 46 4.77 13.56 22.03
C PRO A 46 5.78 12.45 22.33
N ALA A 47 6.40 12.44 23.52
CA ALA A 47 7.40 11.45 23.92
C ALA A 47 6.83 10.17 24.58
N LEU A 48 5.49 10.03 24.69
CA LEU A 48 4.83 8.88 25.32
C LEU A 48 4.13 7.91 24.33
N GLU A 49 4.28 8.08 23.01
CA GLU A 49 3.74 7.17 21.98
C GLU A 49 4.13 5.69 22.22
N PHE A 50 5.35 5.44 22.69
CA PHE A 50 5.82 4.08 23.02
C PHE A 50 4.99 3.40 24.14
N VAL A 51 4.48 4.17 25.09
CA VAL A 51 3.63 3.67 26.19
C VAL A 51 2.21 3.38 25.68
N ASP A 52 1.74 4.11 24.67
CA ASP A 52 0.44 3.87 24.02
C ASP A 52 0.49 2.64 23.07
N ILE A 53 1.65 2.32 22.48
CA ILE A 53 1.89 1.08 21.72
C ILE A 53 2.05 -0.14 22.65
N LEU A 54 2.66 0.05 23.83
CA LEU A 54 2.88 -1.04 24.80
C LEU A 54 1.63 -1.34 25.67
N LEU A 55 0.75 -0.35 25.90
CA LEU A 55 -0.45 -0.45 26.75
C LEU A 55 -1.78 -0.23 26.01
N GLY A 56 -1.74 0.12 24.73
CA GLY A 56 -2.91 0.40 23.88
C GLY A 56 -3.01 -0.52 22.67
N ASP A 57 -4.18 -0.46 22.04
CA ASP A 57 -4.63 -1.32 20.93
C ASP A 57 -4.17 -0.77 19.55
N GLN A 58 -3.13 0.07 19.53
CA GLN A 58 -2.56 0.57 18.28
C GLN A 58 -1.48 -0.41 17.78
N PRO A 59 -1.51 -0.80 16.50
CA PRO A 59 -0.50 -1.68 15.95
C PRO A 59 0.87 -1.02 16.08
N ALA A 60 1.87 -1.78 16.54
CA ALA A 60 3.23 -1.29 16.77
C ALA A 60 3.94 -0.76 15.50
N LEU A 61 3.32 -0.95 14.34
CA LEU A 61 3.79 -0.60 13.01
C LEU A 61 2.66 0.02 12.20
N THR A 62 2.98 1.00 11.37
CA THR A 62 2.03 1.51 10.38
C THR A 62 1.62 0.41 9.40
N PRO A 63 0.47 0.53 8.71
CA PRO A 63 0.06 -0.45 7.71
C PRO A 63 1.13 -0.71 6.64
N VAL A 64 1.83 0.35 6.22
CA VAL A 64 2.94 0.30 5.25
C VAL A 64 4.11 -0.53 5.77
N GLU A 65 4.54 -0.30 7.00
CA GLU A 65 5.66 -1.04 7.61
C GLU A 65 5.29 -2.49 7.89
N SER A 66 4.06 -2.74 8.35
CA SER A 66 3.52 -4.09 8.55
C SER A 66 3.50 -4.89 7.25
N PHE A 67 3.03 -4.27 6.15
CA PHE A 67 3.05 -4.87 4.83
C PHE A 67 4.49 -5.13 4.36
N TYR A 68 5.38 -4.14 4.52
CA TYR A 68 6.79 -4.28 4.14
C TYR A 68 7.47 -5.44 4.87
N GLN A 69 7.27 -5.58 6.19
CA GLN A 69 7.85 -6.67 6.97
C GLN A 69 7.35 -8.04 6.53
N ARG A 70 6.06 -8.19 6.23
CA ARG A 70 5.49 -9.46 5.72
C ARG A 70 6.05 -9.83 4.36
N MET A 71 6.17 -8.86 3.46
CA MET A 71 6.82 -9.07 2.16
C MET A 71 8.29 -9.48 2.32
N LEU A 72 9.02 -8.87 3.26
CA LEU A 72 10.41 -9.22 3.56
C LEU A 72 10.52 -10.62 4.18
N ALA A 73 9.55 -11.01 5.02
CA ALA A 73 9.41 -12.33 5.61
C ALA A 73 8.97 -13.42 4.60
N ALA A 74 8.55 -13.01 3.40
CA ALA A 74 7.95 -13.88 2.38
C ALA A 74 6.71 -14.63 2.90
N ASP A 75 5.87 -13.90 3.63
CA ASP A 75 4.60 -14.37 4.20
C ASP A 75 3.43 -13.65 3.49
N PRO A 76 3.00 -14.15 2.32
CA PRO A 76 1.87 -13.57 1.59
C PRO A 76 0.54 -13.79 2.32
N GLU A 77 0.39 -14.83 3.13
CA GLU A 77 -0.83 -15.15 3.86
C GLU A 77 -1.13 -14.05 4.91
N GLU A 78 -0.15 -13.69 5.74
CA GLU A 78 -0.34 -12.62 6.74
C GLU A 78 -0.53 -11.24 6.07
N ALA A 79 0.00 -11.05 4.86
CA ALA A 79 -0.20 -9.84 4.07
C ALA A 79 -1.60 -9.77 3.47
N LEU A 80 -2.16 -10.90 3.07
CA LEU A 80 -3.53 -11.00 2.59
C LEU A 80 -4.54 -10.71 3.71
N GLU A 81 -4.36 -11.29 4.90
CA GLU A 81 -5.21 -11.00 6.06
C GLU A 81 -5.22 -9.49 6.40
N GLN A 82 -4.05 -8.85 6.33
CA GLN A 82 -3.93 -7.40 6.49
C GLN A 82 -4.67 -6.65 5.38
N ALA A 83 -4.52 -7.07 4.12
CA ALA A 83 -5.19 -6.46 2.99
C ALA A 83 -6.71 -6.53 3.14
N GLU A 84 -7.28 -7.71 3.43
CA GLU A 84 -8.71 -7.93 3.66
C GLU A 84 -9.27 -7.01 4.75
N THR A 85 -8.55 -6.92 5.88
CA THR A 85 -8.92 -6.03 6.98
C THR A 85 -8.99 -4.58 6.52
N LEU A 86 -7.99 -4.14 5.75
CA LEU A 86 -7.92 -2.76 5.28
C LEU A 86 -8.96 -2.46 4.20
N LEU A 87 -9.23 -3.42 3.30
CA LEU A 87 -10.20 -3.33 2.21
C LEU A 87 -11.66 -3.25 2.71
N THR A 88 -11.92 -3.63 3.96
CA THR A 88 -13.22 -3.40 4.59
C THR A 88 -13.59 -1.91 4.63
N ASP A 89 -12.61 -1.03 4.81
CA ASP A 89 -12.81 0.41 4.98
C ASP A 89 -12.26 1.26 3.81
N ARG A 90 -11.61 0.64 2.81
CA ARG A 90 -10.97 1.35 1.68
C ARG A 90 -11.12 0.60 0.37
N SER A 91 -11.03 1.31 -0.74
CA SER A 91 -10.98 0.66 -2.07
C SER A 91 -9.64 -0.04 -2.33
N LEU A 92 -9.65 -1.03 -3.22
CA LEU A 92 -8.43 -1.71 -3.68
C LEU A 92 -7.37 -0.74 -4.22
N THR A 93 -7.79 0.25 -5.01
CA THR A 93 -6.89 1.32 -5.48
C THR A 93 -6.29 2.10 -4.29
N GLY A 94 -7.09 2.44 -3.28
CA GLY A 94 -6.61 3.08 -2.06
C GLY A 94 -5.63 2.23 -1.27
N TYR A 95 -5.87 0.91 -1.18
CA TYR A 95 -4.91 -0.02 -0.56
C TYR A 95 -3.58 -0.06 -1.31
N TYR A 96 -3.62 -0.17 -2.65
CA TYR A 96 -2.40 -0.18 -3.47
C TYR A 96 -1.63 1.13 -3.39
N ASP A 97 -2.31 2.28 -3.48
CA ASP A 97 -1.65 3.58 -3.46
C ASP A 97 -1.07 3.93 -2.08
N GLU A 98 -1.80 3.67 -1.00
CA GLU A 98 -1.42 4.10 0.35
C GLU A 98 -0.53 3.09 1.08
N VAL A 99 -0.68 1.78 0.81
CA VAL A 99 -0.02 0.72 1.59
C VAL A 99 0.98 -0.05 0.75
N ALA A 100 0.53 -0.75 -0.29
CA ALA A 100 1.39 -1.65 -1.05
C ALA A 100 2.53 -0.89 -1.75
N LEU A 101 2.22 0.23 -2.41
CA LEU A 101 3.23 1.06 -3.07
C LEU A 101 4.21 1.67 -2.07
N GLY A 102 3.72 2.07 -0.88
CA GLY A 102 4.57 2.54 0.22
C GLY A 102 5.58 1.47 0.67
N GLY A 103 5.11 0.23 0.86
CA GLY A 103 5.98 -0.86 1.30
C GLY A 103 6.96 -1.32 0.23
N LEU A 104 6.54 -1.32 -1.04
CA LEU A 104 7.44 -1.58 -2.17
C LEU A 104 8.52 -0.48 -2.28
N LYS A 105 8.20 0.79 -1.99
CA LYS A 105 9.21 1.87 -1.92
C LYS A 105 10.22 1.66 -0.80
N LEU A 106 9.80 1.17 0.37
CA LEU A 106 10.72 0.78 1.44
C LEU A 106 11.66 -0.35 0.97
N ALA A 107 11.11 -1.38 0.31
CA ALA A 107 11.91 -2.45 -0.27
C ALA A 107 12.89 -1.94 -1.35
N ALA A 108 12.47 -0.99 -2.19
CA ALA A 108 13.33 -0.39 -3.21
C ALA A 108 14.49 0.40 -2.60
N GLU A 109 14.24 1.14 -1.53
CA GLU A 109 15.26 1.87 -0.79
C GLU A 109 16.27 0.92 -0.12
N ASP A 110 15.81 -0.18 0.47
CA ASP A 110 16.67 -1.19 1.08
C ASP A 110 17.48 -1.97 0.04
N ALA A 111 16.89 -2.26 -1.13
CA ALA A 111 17.61 -2.84 -2.25
C ALA A 111 18.70 -1.88 -2.78
N ARG A 112 18.40 -0.57 -2.87
CA ARG A 112 19.36 0.46 -3.29
C ARG A 112 20.54 0.58 -2.33
N ARG A 113 20.30 0.41 -1.04
CA ARG A 113 21.33 0.41 0.02
C ARG A 113 22.09 -0.92 0.12
N GLY A 114 21.69 -1.94 -0.64
CA GLY A 114 22.30 -3.27 -0.65
C GLY A 114 21.91 -4.15 0.55
N ALA A 115 20.90 -3.74 1.33
CA ALA A 115 20.36 -4.54 2.43
C ALA A 115 19.49 -5.70 1.91
N ILE A 116 18.83 -5.50 0.76
CA ILE A 116 18.11 -6.53 0.02
C ILE A 116 18.91 -6.86 -1.24
N ASP A 117 19.29 -8.12 -1.39
CA ASP A 117 19.90 -8.62 -2.61
C ASP A 117 18.86 -8.91 -3.69
N HIS A 118 19.34 -9.27 -4.89
CA HIS A 118 18.46 -9.52 -6.03
C HIS A 118 17.47 -10.67 -5.78
N ASP A 119 17.89 -11.71 -5.07
CA ASP A 119 17.01 -12.84 -4.74
C ASP A 119 16.00 -12.49 -3.66
N GLY A 120 16.36 -11.64 -2.70
CA GLY A 120 15.42 -11.04 -1.74
C GLY A 120 14.35 -10.19 -2.42
N ALA A 121 14.75 -9.35 -3.38
CA ALA A 121 13.78 -8.58 -4.17
C ALA A 121 12.83 -9.47 -4.97
N LYS A 122 13.32 -10.60 -5.52
CA LYS A 122 12.47 -11.61 -6.16
C LYS A 122 11.49 -12.28 -5.21
N ARG A 123 11.91 -12.60 -3.98
CA ARG A 123 11.01 -13.19 -2.97
C ARG A 123 9.89 -12.23 -2.56
N ILE A 124 10.23 -10.95 -2.37
CA ILE A 124 9.25 -9.88 -2.11
C ILE A 124 8.24 -9.80 -3.26
N VAL A 125 8.71 -9.75 -4.51
CA VAL A 125 7.83 -9.70 -5.68
C VAL A 125 6.99 -10.96 -5.82
N GLY A 126 7.56 -12.15 -5.60
CA GLY A 126 6.81 -13.40 -5.62
C GLY A 126 5.66 -13.39 -4.62
N SER A 127 5.93 -12.97 -3.38
CA SER A 127 4.91 -12.86 -2.32
C SER A 127 3.82 -11.84 -2.69
N MET A 128 4.22 -10.68 -3.25
CA MET A 128 3.26 -9.67 -3.69
C MET A 128 2.41 -10.16 -4.87
N LEU A 129 2.97 -10.91 -5.81
CA LEU A 129 2.20 -11.49 -6.90
C LEU A 129 1.17 -12.49 -6.38
N THR A 130 1.52 -13.32 -5.39
CA THR A 130 0.55 -14.18 -4.70
C THR A 130 -0.60 -13.36 -4.10
N VAL A 131 -0.29 -12.28 -3.36
CA VAL A 131 -1.33 -11.42 -2.77
C VAL A 131 -2.23 -10.80 -3.85
N ILE A 132 -1.66 -10.34 -4.97
CA ILE A 132 -2.44 -9.78 -6.08
C ILE A 132 -3.36 -10.84 -6.69
N ASP A 133 -2.85 -12.03 -6.95
CA ASP A 133 -3.62 -13.13 -7.54
C ASP A 133 -4.78 -13.55 -6.61
N GLU A 134 -4.53 -13.70 -5.30
CA GLU A 134 -5.57 -14.03 -4.31
C GLU A 134 -6.64 -12.94 -4.18
N LEU A 135 -6.23 -11.66 -4.19
CA LEU A 135 -7.17 -10.53 -4.20
C LEU A 135 -7.99 -10.46 -5.49
N GLU A 136 -7.52 -11.04 -6.61
CA GLU A 136 -8.29 -11.13 -7.84
C GLU A 136 -9.45 -12.12 -7.68
N GLU A 137 -9.21 -13.26 -7.05
CA GLU A 137 -10.20 -14.33 -6.86
C GLU A 137 -11.31 -13.96 -5.84
N HIS A 138 -10.97 -13.23 -4.77
CA HIS A 138 -11.91 -12.93 -3.67
C HIS A 138 -12.95 -11.84 -4.00
N ASP A 139 -12.64 -10.89 -4.89
CA ASP A 139 -13.52 -9.75 -5.19
C ASP A 139 -14.56 -10.00 -6.29
N ASP A 140 -14.44 -11.11 -7.04
CA ASP A 140 -15.54 -11.56 -7.92
C ASP A 140 -16.84 -11.83 -7.11
N GLU A 141 -16.76 -11.95 -5.78
CA GLU A 141 -17.91 -12.07 -4.87
C GLU A 141 -18.38 -10.74 -4.22
N VAL A 142 -17.55 -9.68 -4.13
CA VAL A 142 -17.85 -8.49 -3.30
C VAL A 142 -17.58 -7.16 -4.04
N THR A 143 -18.51 -6.73 -4.89
CA THR A 143 -18.48 -5.37 -5.46
C THR A 143 -19.07 -4.35 -4.47
N SER A 144 -18.22 -3.56 -3.80
CA SER A 144 -18.65 -2.28 -3.19
C SER A 144 -17.49 -1.27 -3.10
N VAL A 145 -17.59 -0.20 -3.89
CA VAL A 145 -16.66 0.92 -3.91
C VAL A 145 -16.90 1.82 -2.68
N ALA A 146 -16.10 1.63 -1.62
CA ALA A 146 -16.01 2.58 -0.52
C ALA A 146 -14.98 3.69 -0.84
N PRO A 147 -15.28 4.97 -0.59
CA PRO A 147 -14.36 6.07 -0.88
C PRO A 147 -13.13 6.02 0.03
N ALA A 148 -11.95 6.13 -0.58
CA ALA A 148 -10.66 6.14 0.10
C ALA A 148 -10.59 7.29 1.12
N ARG A 149 -10.43 6.96 2.40
CA ARG A 149 -10.17 7.94 3.45
C ARG A 149 -8.66 8.03 3.68
N SER A 150 -8.05 9.06 3.11
CA SER A 150 -6.61 9.33 3.21
C SER A 150 -6.20 9.57 4.66
N LEU A 151 -5.18 8.86 5.14
CA LEU A 151 -4.62 9.06 6.47
C LEU A 151 -3.42 10.02 6.41
N HIS A 152 -3.66 11.32 6.60
CA HIS A 152 -2.60 12.24 7.02
C HIS A 152 -2.98 12.92 8.34
N PRO A 153 -2.24 12.64 9.45
CA PRO A 153 -2.33 13.41 10.67
C PRO A 153 -1.20 14.45 10.70
N MET A 154 -1.44 15.67 10.20
CA MET A 154 -0.71 16.85 10.66
C MET A 154 -1.64 18.07 10.70
N PRO A 155 -1.58 18.93 11.74
CA PRO A 155 -2.46 20.07 11.88
C PRO A 155 -1.97 21.21 10.99
N GLN A 156 -2.53 21.37 9.80
CA GLN A 156 -2.40 22.61 9.05
C GLN A 156 -3.59 23.54 9.33
N GLN A 157 -3.24 24.76 9.72
CA GLN A 157 -4.10 25.88 10.04
C GLN A 157 -5.29 26.02 9.08
N ARG A 158 -6.48 26.19 9.67
CA ARG A 158 -7.72 26.64 9.02
C ARG A 158 -7.46 27.88 8.17
N GLY A 159 -7.33 27.68 6.87
CA GLY A 159 -7.58 28.66 5.82
C GLY A 159 -8.66 28.09 4.93
N THR A 160 -9.80 28.78 4.86
CA THR A 160 -10.99 28.40 4.10
C THR A 160 -10.66 28.16 2.62
N ALA A 161 -10.65 26.91 2.19
CA ALA A 161 -10.85 26.50 0.82
C ALA A 161 -11.74 25.26 0.85
N ASP A 162 -12.80 25.29 0.06
CA ASP A 162 -13.81 24.23 -0.07
C ASP A 162 -13.18 22.83 -0.13
N ASP A 163 -13.36 22.05 0.93
CA ASP A 163 -13.35 20.59 0.87
C ASP A 163 -14.64 20.13 0.18
N ALA A 164 -14.79 20.49 -1.09
CA ALA A 164 -15.66 19.77 -1.99
C ALA A 164 -14.96 18.43 -2.26
N ALA A 165 -15.31 17.43 -1.45
CA ALA A 165 -15.16 16.02 -1.79
C ALA A 165 -15.75 15.85 -3.19
N THR A 166 -14.88 15.94 -4.20
CA THR A 166 -15.24 15.63 -5.57
C THR A 166 -15.44 14.14 -5.56
N THR A 167 -16.70 13.72 -5.42
CA THR A 167 -17.16 12.41 -5.89
C THR A 167 -16.72 12.35 -7.35
N ALA A 168 -15.55 11.76 -7.59
CA ALA A 168 -15.06 11.57 -8.94
C ALA A 168 -16.17 10.81 -9.67
N ASP A 169 -16.70 11.40 -10.74
CA ASP A 169 -17.69 10.73 -11.58
C ASP A 169 -17.18 9.32 -11.89
N PRO A 170 -18.06 8.29 -11.86
CA PRO A 170 -17.67 6.95 -12.22
C PRO A 170 -17.01 7.00 -13.60
N LEU A 171 -15.72 6.68 -13.64
CA LEU A 171 -14.96 6.58 -14.86
C LEU A 171 -15.67 5.58 -15.80
N PRO A 172 -15.82 5.89 -17.11
CA PRO A 172 -16.58 5.08 -18.04
C PRO A 172 -15.98 3.68 -18.18
N ASP A 173 -16.84 2.70 -18.48
CA ASP A 173 -16.44 1.32 -18.75
C ASP A 173 -15.54 1.20 -19.99
N ALA A 174 -14.74 0.14 -20.04
CA ALA A 174 -13.90 -0.16 -21.19
C ALA A 174 -14.75 -0.36 -22.47
N PRO A 175 -14.42 0.35 -23.56
CA PRO A 175 -15.05 0.11 -24.87
C PRO A 175 -14.76 -1.32 -25.37
N ASP A 176 -15.66 -1.90 -26.17
CA ASP A 176 -15.57 -3.32 -26.59
C ASP A 176 -14.28 -3.65 -27.35
N ASP A 177 -13.78 -2.70 -28.14
CA ASP A 177 -12.53 -2.81 -28.89
C ASP A 177 -11.27 -2.74 -28.00
N TRP A 178 -11.43 -2.52 -26.70
CA TRP A 178 -10.37 -2.56 -25.68
C TRP A 178 -10.46 -3.78 -24.76
N ARG A 179 -11.46 -4.65 -24.93
CA ARG A 179 -11.63 -5.88 -24.13
C ARG A 179 -10.73 -7.03 -24.60
N ASP A 180 -10.15 -6.94 -25.80
CA ASP A 180 -9.17 -7.91 -26.29
C ASP A 180 -7.94 -7.91 -25.36
N SER A 181 -7.54 -9.09 -24.85
CA SER A 181 -6.42 -9.28 -23.93
C SER A 181 -5.08 -8.70 -24.40
N ARG A 182 -4.97 -8.26 -25.65
CA ARG A 182 -3.77 -7.61 -26.22
C ARG A 182 -3.90 -6.10 -26.39
N ALA A 183 -5.05 -5.50 -26.09
CA ALA A 183 -5.32 -4.07 -26.29
C ALA A 183 -4.38 -3.19 -25.45
N ILE A 184 -4.12 -3.58 -24.20
CA ILE A 184 -3.17 -2.91 -23.31
C ILE A 184 -2.00 -3.85 -22.99
N VAL A 185 -0.78 -3.36 -23.18
CA VAL A 185 0.44 -4.06 -22.78
C VAL A 185 1.12 -3.31 -21.64
N CYS A 186 1.06 -3.87 -20.43
CA CYS A 186 1.74 -3.33 -19.26
C CYS A 186 3.13 -3.95 -19.15
N ILE A 187 4.17 -3.12 -19.24
CA ILE A 187 5.57 -3.53 -19.26
C ILE A 187 6.23 -3.01 -17.99
N ALA A 188 6.76 -3.93 -17.20
CA ALA A 188 7.59 -3.60 -16.05
C ALA A 188 8.89 -2.94 -16.50
N GLY A 189 9.34 -1.97 -15.72
CA GLY A 189 10.54 -1.19 -15.95
C GLY A 189 11.82 -2.02 -15.87
N ARG A 190 12.77 -1.57 -15.05
CA ARG A 190 14.10 -2.20 -14.96
C ARG A 190 14.23 -3.05 -13.70
N GLY A 191 13.61 -2.62 -12.61
CA GLY A 191 13.75 -3.25 -11.31
C GLY A 191 12.87 -4.48 -11.19
N VAL A 192 13.33 -5.47 -10.43
CA VAL A 192 12.53 -6.65 -10.07
C VAL A 192 11.21 -6.22 -9.42
N LEU A 193 11.25 -5.19 -8.58
CA LEU A 193 10.07 -4.62 -7.91
C LEU A 193 9.06 -3.97 -8.87
N ASP A 194 9.47 -3.60 -10.09
CA ASP A 194 8.56 -3.01 -11.08
C ASP A 194 7.52 -4.04 -11.56
N ASP A 195 7.80 -5.35 -11.45
CA ASP A 195 6.83 -6.41 -11.77
C ASP A 195 5.60 -6.34 -10.88
N ALA A 196 5.78 -6.08 -9.59
CA ALA A 196 4.68 -5.97 -8.63
C ALA A 196 3.79 -4.76 -8.96
N VAL A 197 4.39 -3.60 -9.25
CA VAL A 197 3.64 -2.39 -9.66
C VAL A 197 2.89 -2.62 -10.97
N THR A 198 3.53 -3.28 -11.92
CA THR A 198 2.92 -3.62 -13.22
C THR A 198 1.76 -4.60 -13.04
N ALA A 199 1.88 -5.54 -12.11
CA ALA A 199 0.82 -6.47 -11.77
C ALA A 199 -0.40 -5.79 -11.13
N MET A 200 -0.18 -4.89 -10.16
CA MET A 200 -1.25 -4.09 -9.57
C MET A 200 -1.99 -3.27 -10.64
N LEU A 201 -1.25 -2.57 -11.51
CA LEU A 201 -1.85 -1.78 -12.60
C LEU A 201 -2.66 -2.66 -13.56
N ALA A 202 -2.13 -3.82 -13.94
CA ALA A 202 -2.81 -4.73 -14.85
C ALA A 202 -4.10 -5.30 -14.25
N GLN A 203 -4.09 -5.64 -12.96
CA GLN A 203 -5.28 -6.11 -12.26
C GLN A 203 -6.35 -5.00 -12.20
N LEU A 204 -5.95 -3.77 -11.85
CA LEU A 204 -6.89 -2.63 -11.81
C LEU A 204 -7.50 -2.36 -13.19
N LEU A 205 -6.72 -2.43 -14.27
CA LEU A 205 -7.22 -2.28 -15.64
C LEU A 205 -8.12 -3.46 -16.07
N GLY A 206 -7.73 -4.69 -15.74
CA GLY A 206 -8.52 -5.90 -16.00
C GLY A 206 -9.92 -5.82 -15.37
N ARG A 207 -9.98 -5.38 -14.10
CA ARG A 207 -11.23 -5.15 -13.37
C ARG A 207 -12.12 -4.05 -13.95
N ARG A 208 -11.54 -3.09 -14.68
CA ARG A 208 -12.31 -2.10 -15.47
C ARG A 208 -12.78 -2.63 -16.82
N GLY A 209 -12.52 -3.91 -17.11
CA GLY A 209 -12.92 -4.58 -18.34
C GLY A 209 -11.93 -4.43 -19.49
N PHE A 210 -10.73 -3.89 -19.25
CA PHE A 210 -9.70 -3.81 -20.28
C PHE A 210 -9.01 -5.16 -20.46
N GLY A 211 -8.72 -5.52 -21.70
CA GLY A 211 -7.85 -6.66 -21.97
C GLY A 211 -6.39 -6.26 -21.83
N VAL A 212 -5.73 -6.82 -20.83
CA VAL A 212 -4.38 -6.45 -20.43
C VAL A 212 -3.45 -7.65 -20.51
N ARG A 213 -2.27 -7.44 -21.08
CA ARG A 213 -1.16 -8.39 -21.02
C ARG A 213 0.03 -7.78 -20.29
N ARG A 214 0.56 -8.52 -19.33
CA ARG A 214 1.77 -8.14 -18.59
C ARG A 214 3.03 -8.62 -19.30
N VAL A 215 4.08 -7.81 -19.24
CA VAL A 215 5.44 -8.14 -19.65
C VAL A 215 6.35 -7.89 -18.45
N PRO A 216 6.98 -8.92 -17.86
CA PRO A 216 7.86 -8.75 -16.71
C PRO A 216 9.18 -8.07 -17.11
N HIS A 217 9.89 -7.52 -16.12
CA HIS A 217 11.14 -6.79 -16.30
C HIS A 217 12.23 -7.66 -16.97
N SER A 218 12.19 -8.98 -16.74
CA SER A 218 13.11 -9.95 -17.35
C SER A 218 12.91 -10.07 -18.86
N ALA A 219 11.67 -9.94 -19.35
CA ALA A 219 11.34 -9.96 -20.78
C ALA A 219 11.46 -8.57 -21.44
N ALA A 220 11.38 -7.49 -20.66
CA ALA A 220 11.57 -6.12 -21.12
C ALA A 220 13.04 -5.66 -21.15
N GLY A 221 13.91 -6.38 -20.42
CA GLY A 221 15.32 -6.06 -20.23
C GLY A 221 16.17 -6.08 -21.51
N ARG A 222 17.40 -5.56 -21.43
CA ARG A 222 18.35 -5.56 -22.56
C ARG A 222 18.76 -6.99 -22.98
N ASP A 223 18.76 -7.91 -22.02
CA ASP A 223 19.17 -9.30 -22.21
C ASP A 223 18.03 -10.20 -22.69
N ALA A 224 16.84 -9.63 -22.95
CA ALA A 224 15.72 -10.36 -23.51
C ALA A 224 16.05 -10.80 -24.95
N THR A 225 16.29 -12.09 -25.12
CA THR A 225 16.53 -12.73 -26.43
C THR A 225 15.26 -12.74 -27.28
N GLU A 226 14.10 -12.74 -26.63
CA GLU A 226 12.79 -12.75 -27.30
C GLU A 226 12.33 -11.34 -27.65
N ARG A 227 11.71 -11.23 -28.83
CA ARG A 227 11.07 -9.99 -29.26
C ARG A 227 9.74 -9.87 -28.52
N LEU A 228 9.45 -8.69 -28.00
CA LEU A 228 8.14 -8.41 -27.41
C LEU A 228 7.10 -8.54 -28.53
N ASP A 229 6.20 -9.51 -28.40
CA ASP A 229 4.98 -9.48 -29.21
C ASP A 229 4.20 -8.25 -28.75
N LEU A 230 4.02 -7.26 -29.61
CA LEU A 230 3.21 -6.07 -29.38
C LEU A 230 2.05 -6.00 -30.39
N THR A 231 1.78 -7.12 -31.06
CA THR A 231 0.76 -7.19 -32.11
C THR A 231 -0.62 -6.95 -31.50
N GLY A 232 -1.33 -5.95 -32.04
CA GLY A 232 -2.66 -5.55 -31.54
C GLY A 232 -2.63 -4.59 -30.34
N ALA A 233 -1.45 -4.21 -29.84
CA ALA A 233 -1.34 -3.24 -28.76
C ALA A 233 -1.82 -1.86 -29.22
N ARG A 234 -2.78 -1.29 -28.48
CA ARG A 234 -3.29 0.07 -28.70
C ARG A 234 -2.69 1.04 -27.69
N LEU A 235 -2.44 0.55 -26.48
CA LEU A 235 -1.76 1.25 -25.41
C LEU A 235 -0.63 0.38 -24.83
N ILE A 236 0.53 0.98 -24.64
CA ILE A 236 1.66 0.38 -23.92
C ILE A 236 1.89 1.21 -22.66
N CYS A 237 1.74 0.58 -21.49
CA CYS A 237 1.97 1.21 -20.20
C CYS A 237 3.31 0.75 -19.64
N LEU A 238 4.28 1.65 -19.53
CA LEU A 238 5.54 1.39 -18.85
C LEU A 238 5.38 1.73 -17.37
N SER A 239 5.67 0.81 -16.46
CA SER A 239 5.56 1.04 -15.02
C SER A 239 6.93 1.03 -14.35
N TYR A 240 7.23 2.06 -13.57
CA TYR A 240 8.46 2.19 -12.78
C TYR A 240 8.10 2.53 -11.34
N LEU A 241 8.56 1.72 -10.40
CA LEU A 241 8.47 2.02 -8.97
C LEU A 241 9.42 3.16 -8.60
N GLU A 242 10.66 3.07 -9.08
CA GLU A 242 11.71 4.06 -8.85
C GLU A 242 12.47 4.29 -10.17
N ILE A 243 12.46 5.54 -10.65
CA ILE A 243 13.25 5.95 -11.83
C ILE A 243 14.67 6.27 -11.34
N GLY A 244 15.41 5.24 -10.93
CA GLY A 244 16.80 5.39 -10.48
C GLY A 244 17.77 5.66 -11.64
N GLY A 245 18.47 6.80 -11.61
CA GLY A 245 19.60 7.12 -12.50
C GLY A 245 19.24 7.90 -13.77
N THR A 246 20.15 7.93 -14.76
CA THR A 246 19.94 8.67 -16.02
C THR A 246 18.87 7.99 -16.90
N PRO A 247 17.89 8.73 -17.47
CA PRO A 247 16.75 8.18 -18.23
C PRO A 247 17.12 7.61 -19.61
N SER A 248 18.38 7.28 -19.85
CA SER A 248 18.87 6.71 -21.10
C SER A 248 18.24 5.35 -21.42
N HIS A 249 17.99 4.54 -20.39
CA HIS A 249 17.31 3.24 -20.53
C HIS A 249 15.85 3.41 -20.94
N LEU A 250 15.10 4.29 -20.25
CA LEU A 250 13.71 4.61 -20.59
C LEU A 250 13.62 5.11 -22.04
N ARG A 251 14.49 6.05 -22.42
CA ARG A 251 14.54 6.58 -23.81
C ARG A 251 14.84 5.48 -24.83
N TYR A 252 15.74 4.55 -24.51
CA TYR A 252 16.04 3.42 -25.38
C TYR A 252 14.83 2.50 -25.53
N LEU A 253 14.17 2.14 -24.43
CA LEU A 253 12.99 1.28 -24.44
C LEU A 253 11.85 1.94 -25.23
N ILE A 254 11.53 3.21 -24.96
CA ILE A 254 10.52 3.96 -25.73
C ILE A 254 10.84 3.97 -27.23
N ARG A 255 12.11 4.19 -27.60
CA ARG A 255 12.52 4.18 -29.02
C ARG A 255 12.37 2.79 -29.64
N ARG A 256 12.67 1.72 -28.91
CA ARG A 256 12.45 0.33 -29.35
C ARG A 256 10.95 0.04 -29.53
N LEU A 257 10.13 0.40 -28.55
CA LEU A 257 8.68 0.20 -28.57
C LEU A 257 8.02 0.97 -29.71
N ARG A 258 8.40 2.25 -29.93
CA ARG A 258 7.92 3.03 -31.10
C ARG A 258 8.28 2.41 -32.44
N ARG A 259 9.38 1.66 -32.53
CA ARG A 259 9.78 0.95 -33.76
C ARG A 259 8.99 -0.34 -33.96
N GLU A 260 8.61 -1.00 -32.86
CA GLU A 260 7.89 -2.29 -32.89
C GLU A 260 6.36 -2.11 -32.96
N ALA A 261 5.83 -1.02 -32.41
CA ALA A 261 4.41 -0.65 -32.42
C ALA A 261 4.27 0.87 -32.67
N PRO A 262 4.31 1.32 -33.95
CA PRO A 262 4.28 2.75 -34.28
C PRO A 262 2.95 3.42 -33.92
N ASP A 263 1.85 2.68 -34.06
CA ASP A 263 0.47 3.18 -33.89
C ASP A 263 -0.02 3.11 -32.44
N ALA A 264 0.72 2.44 -31.55
CA ALA A 264 0.35 2.34 -30.14
C ALA A 264 0.65 3.65 -29.39
N ALA A 265 -0.27 4.05 -28.50
CA ALA A 265 0.01 5.07 -27.51
C ALA A 265 0.98 4.51 -26.45
N ILE A 266 1.87 5.35 -25.92
CA ILE A 266 2.80 4.95 -24.85
C ILE A 266 2.55 5.85 -23.65
N LEU A 267 2.24 5.23 -22.51
CA LEU A 267 2.15 5.85 -21.19
C LEU A 267 3.35 5.40 -20.35
N VAL A 268 3.90 6.30 -19.55
CA VAL A 268 5.01 6.05 -18.61
C VAL A 268 4.64 6.62 -17.26
#